data_AF-A0A977KSB6-F1
#
_entry.id   AF-A0A977KSB6-F1
#
_cell.length_a   1.000
_cell.length_b   1.000
_cell.length_c   1.000
_cell.angle_alpha   90.00
_cell.angle_beta   90.00
_cell.angle_gamma   90.00
#
_symmetry.space_group_name_H-M   'P 1'
#
loop_
_entity.id
_entity.type
_entity.pdbx_description
1 polymer ?
#
loop_
_entity_poly.entity_id
_entity_poly.type
_entity_poly.pdbx_seq_one_letter_code
_entity_poly.pdbx_strand_id
1 'polypeptide(L)' 'MKFPLFSQVQLTQNIPQLNLKKGSIGTIVEYYPMPNSLEDGYSLEGLICQDTVEVSESQIELVPIQQNREKVSSQ' A
#
# COMPACT_ATOMS: atom_id res chain seq x y z
N MET A 1 2.10 -3.84 -13.50
CA MET A 1 1.55 -4.29 -12.20
C MET A 1 2.62 -5.01 -11.37
N LYS A 2 3.36 -4.25 -10.56
CA LYS A 2 4.41 -4.73 -9.66
C LYS A 2 3.86 -5.27 -8.33
N PHE A 3 2.74 -4.75 -7.85
CA PHE A 3 2.16 -5.08 -6.55
C PHE A 3 0.77 -5.74 -6.70
N PRO A 4 0.48 -6.86 -6.00
CA PRO A 4 -0.82 -7.52 -6.06
C PRO A 4 -1.96 -6.66 -5.49
N LEU A 5 -3.16 -6.74 -6.09
CA LEU A 5 -4.38 -6.22 -5.46
C LEU A 5 -4.58 -6.88 -4.09
N PHE A 6 -5.17 -6.13 -3.16
CA PHE A 6 -5.44 -6.51 -1.77
C PHE A 6 -4.20 -6.82 -0.91
N SER A 7 -2.99 -6.52 -1.42
CA SER A 7 -1.77 -6.56 -0.61
C SER A 7 -1.61 -5.27 0.21
N GLN A 8 -0.99 -5.40 1.39
CA GLN A 8 -0.61 -4.26 2.21
C GLN A 8 0.72 -3.67 1.73
N VAL A 9 0.73 -2.35 1.57
CA VAL A 9 1.91 -1.57 1.24
C VAL A 9 2.08 -0.44 2.23
N GLN A 10 3.31 0.04 2.38
CA GLN A 10 3.61 1.25 3.14
C GLN A 10 4.08 2.37 2.24
N LEU A 11 3.75 3.61 2.61
CA LEU A 11 4.25 4.80 1.92
C LEU A 11 5.77 4.94 2.12
N THR A 12 6.52 5.17 1.04
CA THR A 12 7.98 5.36 1.08
C THR A 12 8.39 6.79 1.43
N GLN A 13 7.44 7.73 1.39
CA GLN A 13 7.62 9.15 1.65
C GLN A 13 6.37 9.77 2.34
N ASN A 14 6.52 10.98 2.86
CA ASN A 14 5.38 11.74 3.39
C ASN A 14 4.53 12.29 2.23
N ILE A 15 3.21 12.42 2.44
CA ILE A 15 2.30 13.13 1.53
C ILE A 15 1.64 14.26 2.33
N PRO A 16 2.29 15.44 2.42
CA PRO A 16 1.86 16.51 3.32
C PRO A 16 0.45 17.04 3.04
N GLN A 17 0.02 17.05 1.77
CA GLN A 17 -1.31 17.55 1.37
C GLN A 17 -2.45 16.72 1.97
N LEU A 18 -2.17 15.44 2.26
CA LEU A 18 -3.13 14.50 2.85
C LEU A 18 -2.82 14.20 4.32
N ASN A 19 -1.82 14.88 4.92
CA ASN A 19 -1.33 14.63 6.27
C ASN A 19 -0.89 13.15 6.50
N LEU A 20 -0.39 12.49 5.46
CA LEU A 20 0.09 11.11 5.52
C LEU A 20 1.60 11.07 5.71
N LYS A 21 2.06 10.09 6.48
CA LYS A 21 3.48 9.93 6.82
C LYS A 21 4.09 8.74 6.10
N LYS A 22 5.40 8.82 5.84
CA LYS A 22 6.21 7.66 5.47
C LYS A 22 5.96 6.54 6.48
N GLY A 23 5.78 5.32 5.97
CA GLY A 23 5.49 4.12 6.76
C GLY A 23 4.01 3.91 7.07
N SER A 24 3.12 4.85 6.74
CA SER A 24 1.67 4.60 6.82
C SER A 24 1.29 3.43 5.90
N ILE A 25 0.51 2.50 6.43
CA ILE A 25 0.12 1.26 5.75
C ILE A 25 -1.28 1.43 5.15
N GLY A 26 -1.41 1.08 3.88
CA GLY A 26 -2.68 1.00 3.17
C GLY A 26 -2.82 -0.33 2.42
N THR A 27 -4.02 -0.62 1.95
CA THR A 27 -4.30 -1.80 1.13
C THR A 27 -4.57 -1.38 -0.30
N ILE A 28 -3.92 -2.03 -1.27
CA ILE A 28 -4.17 -1.78 -2.69
C ILE A 28 -5.58 -2.26 -3.05
N VAL A 29 -6.41 -1.38 -3.62
CA VAL A 29 -7.77 -1.71 -4.07
C VAL A 29 -7.97 -1.51 -5.58
N GLU A 30 -7.11 -0.74 -6.24
CA GLU A 30 -7.16 -0.50 -7.69
C GLU A 30 -5.76 -0.31 -8.28
N TYR A 31 -5.61 -0.63 -9.58
CA TYR A 31 -4.38 -0.53 -10.35
C TYR A 31 -4.64 0.18 -11.68
N TYR A 32 -3.84 1.20 -11.99
CA TYR A 32 -3.92 2.01 -13.19
C TYR A 32 -2.68 1.79 -14.07
N PRO A 33 -2.78 1.00 -15.17
CA PRO A 33 -1.67 0.88 -16.11
C PRO A 33 -1.48 2.19 -16.88
N MET A 34 -0.26 2.73 -16.89
CA MET A 34 0.04 3.99 -17.57
C MET A 34 0.77 3.76 -18.92
N PRO A 35 0.46 4.54 -19.97
CA PRO A 35 1.17 4.42 -21.24
C PRO A 35 2.58 5.03 -21.19
N ASN A 36 3.41 4.67 -22.18
CA ASN A 36 4.68 5.34 -22.49
C ASN A 36 5.72 5.38 -21.35
N SER A 37 5.85 4.28 -20.60
CA SER A 37 6.85 4.13 -19.53
C SER A 37 6.69 5.11 -18.36
N LEU A 38 5.53 5.77 -18.25
CA LEU A 38 5.13 6.43 -17.01
C LEU A 38 4.91 5.37 -15.93
N GLU A 39 5.24 5.70 -14.68
CA GLU A 39 4.99 4.78 -13.57
C GLU A 39 3.49 4.46 -13.47
N ASP A 40 3.17 3.19 -13.24
CA ASP A 40 1.80 2.77 -12.98
C ASP A 40 1.27 3.43 -11.69
N GLY A 41 -0.04 3.61 -11.62
CA GLY A 41 -0.75 4.14 -10.46
C GLY A 41 -1.47 3.05 -9.66
N TYR A 42 -1.74 3.33 -8.38
CA TYR A 42 -2.51 2.47 -7.48
C TYR A 42 -3.41 3.32 -6.59
N SER A 43 -4.60 2.82 -6.25
CA SER A 43 -5.42 3.38 -5.16
C SER A 43 -5.24 2.56 -3.89
N LEU A 44 -5.01 3.26 -2.77
CA LEU A 44 -4.87 2.68 -1.44
C LEU A 44 -6.06 3.03 -0.55
N GLU A 45 -6.68 2.04 0.08
CA GLU A 45 -7.69 2.22 1.13
C GLU A 45 -7.05 2.11 2.53
N GLY A 46 -7.70 2.70 3.54
CA GLY A 46 -7.33 2.57 4.95
C GLY A 46 -6.42 3.69 5.48
N LEU A 47 -5.98 4.60 4.61
CA LEU A 47 -5.19 5.78 4.98
C LEU A 47 -6.07 6.98 5.37
N ILE A 48 -7.25 7.09 4.76
CA ILE A 48 -8.26 8.14 5.02
C ILE A 48 -9.62 7.44 5.21
N CYS A 49 -10.42 7.93 6.16
CA CYS A 49 -11.73 7.35 6.43
C CYS A 49 -12.67 7.52 5.22
N GLN A 50 -13.20 6.42 4.70
CA GLN A 50 -14.14 6.37 3.56
C GLN A 50 -13.59 6.98 2.25
N ASP A 51 -12.27 7.02 2.08
CA ASP A 51 -11.64 7.54 0.86
C ASP A 51 -10.40 6.71 0.48
N THR A 52 -9.95 6.88 -0.76
CA THR A 52 -8.73 6.25 -1.28
C THR A 52 -7.65 7.28 -1.57
N VAL A 53 -6.41 6.82 -1.55
CA VAL A 53 -5.24 7.64 -1.88
C VAL A 53 -4.59 7.10 -3.13
N GLU A 54 -4.54 7.92 -4.18
CA GLU A 54 -3.81 7.61 -5.41
C GLU A 54 -2.30 7.82 -5.22
N VAL A 55 -1.50 6.84 -5.65
CA VAL A 55 -0.04 6.85 -5.52
C VAL A 55 0.62 6.23 -6.76
N SER A 56 1.85 6.62 -7.06
CA SER A 56 2.68 5.93 -8.08
C SER A 56 3.45 4.74 -7.51
N GLU A 57 3.94 3.85 -8.39
CA GLU A 57 4.73 2.67 -8.00
C GLU A 57 5.91 2.97 -7.07
N SER A 58 6.59 4.12 -7.24
CA SER A 58 7.75 4.49 -6.41
C SER A 58 7.38 5.00 -5.01
N GLN A 59 6.11 5.35 -4.78
CA GLN A 59 5.64 5.88 -3.50
C GLN A 59 5.26 4.78 -2.50
N ILE A 60 5.28 3.52 -2.92
CA ILE A 60 4.86 2.37 -2.11
C ILE A 60 5.87 1.22 -2.15
N GLU A 61 5.86 0.42 -1.08
CA GLU A 61 6.57 -0.86 -1.03
C GLU A 61 5.77 -1.89 -0.23
N LEU A 62 5.91 -3.18 -0.58
CA LEU A 62 5.20 -4.26 0.10
C LEU A 62 5.61 -4.36 1.56
N VAL A 63 4.62 -4.50 2.43
CA VAL A 63 4.84 -4.88 3.82
C VAL A 63 5.13 -6.39 3.86
N PRO A 64 6.26 -6.83 4.43
CA PRO A 64 6.51 -8.25 4.62
C PRO A 64 5.43 -8.85 5.53
N ILE A 65 4.79 -9.93 5.09
CA ILE A 65 3.87 -10.69 5.95
C ILE A 65 4.70 -11.29 7.09
N GLN A 66 4.66 -10.68 8.27
CA GLN A 66 5.09 -11.35 9.48
C GLN A 66 4.05 -12.43 9.79
N GLN A 67 4.33 -13.66 9.34
CA GLN A 67 3.59 -14.82 9.81
C GLN A 67 3.79 -14.92 11.32
N ASN A 68 2.82 -14.42 12.10
CA ASN A 68 2.69 -14.82 13.48
C ASN A 68 2.52 -16.34 13.47
N ARG A 69 3.61 -17.07 13.75
CA ARG A 69 3.49 -18.44 14.23
C ARG A 69 2.78 -18.34 15.56
N GLU A 70 1.45 -18.44 15.54
CA GLU A 70 0.70 -18.81 16.71
C GLU A 70 1.28 -20.16 17.17
N LYS A 71 2.14 -20.13 18.19
CA LYS A 71 2.45 -21.32 18.96
C LYS A 71 1.15 -21.71 19.63
N VAL A 72 0.37 -22.57 18.97
CA VAL A 72 -0.67 -23.34 19.64
C VAL A 72 0.06 -24.31 20.56
N SER A 73 0.39 -23.84 21.77
CA SER A 73 0.81 -24.71 22.86
C SER A 73 -0.45 -25.43 23.31
N SER A 74 -0.64 -26.64 22.80
CA SER A 74 -1.60 -27.58 23.38
C SER A 74 -1.10 -27.92 24.79
N GLN A 75 -1.92 -27.61 25.79
CA GLN A 75 -1.79 -28.18 27.14
C GLN A 75 -2.48 -29.55 27.18
#